data_AF-A0A8B6F7Q3-F1
#
_entry.id   AF-A0A8B6F7Q3-F1
#
_cell.length_a   1.000
_cell.length_b   1.000
_cell.length_c   1.000
_cell.angle_alpha   90.00
_cell.angle_beta   90.00
_cell.angle_gamma   90.00
#
_symmetry.space_group_name_H-M   'P 1'
#
loop_
_entity.id
_entity.type
_entity.pdbx_description
1 polymer ?
#
loop_
_entity_poly.entity_id
_entity_poly.type
_entity_poly.pdbx_seq_one_letter_code
_entity_poly.pdbx_strand_id
1 'polypeptide(L)'
;MSAVFLHVGQCGNQIGKAFWKKTSQDKAVHEGHTFIHPDGKQRSVHVDSEPKVVQKACKGLKIRDGNIVSGKRGRGTNWALGYHGLKKSGEDHILEDTANQVRKEIERCDMYSGCIMMHSLTGGTGSGWYLYVCRY
;
A
#
# COMPACT_ATOMS: atom_id res chain seq x y z
N MET A 1 3.72 13.39 14.98
CA MET A 1 3.71 11.93 14.85
C MET A 1 3.05 11.57 13.53
N SER A 2 3.69 10.73 12.72
CA SER A 2 3.27 10.42 11.36
C SER A 2 3.08 8.92 11.19
N ALA A 3 1.95 8.52 10.61
CA ALA A 3 1.66 7.14 10.28
C ALA A 3 1.62 6.95 8.76
N VAL A 4 2.23 5.87 8.29
CA VAL A 4 2.20 5.45 6.87
C VAL A 4 1.17 4.35 6.71
N PHE A 5 0.32 4.44 5.69
CA PHE A 5 -0.69 3.44 5.36
C PHE A 5 -0.23 2.57 4.21
N LEU A 6 -0.52 1.28 4.32
CA LEU A 6 -0.08 0.28 3.36
C LEU A 6 -1.25 -0.61 2.99
N HIS A 7 -1.78 -0.37 1.80
CA HIS A 7 -2.98 -1.04 1.29
C HIS A 7 -2.58 -2.11 0.30
N VAL A 8 -2.89 -3.36 0.62
CA VAL A 8 -2.34 -4.52 -0.11
C VAL A 8 -3.45 -5.43 -0.60
N GLY A 9 -3.41 -5.71 -1.90
CA GLY A 9 -4.41 -6.50 -2.60
C GLY A 9 -5.77 -5.82 -2.70
N GLN A 10 -6.68 -6.46 -3.42
CA GLN A 10 -7.98 -5.91 -3.75
C GLN A 10 -8.77 -5.42 -2.52
N CYS A 11 -8.83 -6.24 -1.46
CA CYS A 11 -9.54 -5.90 -0.24
C CYS A 11 -8.93 -4.67 0.45
N GLY A 12 -7.62 -4.69 0.70
CA GLY A 12 -6.91 -3.59 1.36
C GLY A 12 -7.04 -2.27 0.61
N ASN A 13 -6.96 -2.31 -0.72
CA ASN A 13 -7.12 -1.15 -1.59
C ASN A 13 -8.54 -0.57 -1.57
N GLN A 14 -9.58 -1.41 -1.54
CA GLN A 14 -10.97 -0.95 -1.48
C GLN A 14 -11.30 -0.34 -0.12
N ILE A 15 -10.87 -0.97 0.97
CA ILE A 15 -11.00 -0.41 2.32
C ILE A 15 -10.24 0.91 2.41
N GLY A 16 -9.01 0.96 1.90
CA GLY A 16 -8.21 2.18 1.85
C GLY A 16 -8.90 3.32 1.12
N LYS A 17 -9.51 3.06 -0.04
CA LYS A 17 -10.29 4.06 -0.77
C LYS A 17 -11.43 4.63 0.06
N ALA A 18 -12.21 3.76 0.71
CA ALA A 18 -13.32 4.19 1.56
C ALA A 18 -12.83 5.00 2.76
N PHE A 19 -11.75 4.54 3.41
CA PHE A 19 -11.08 5.24 4.50
C PHE A 19 -10.66 6.65 4.09
N TRP A 20 -9.87 6.77 3.01
CA TRP A 20 -9.37 8.07 2.54
C TRP A 20 -10.47 9.01 2.09
N LYS A 21 -11.55 8.49 1.49
CA LYS A 21 -12.71 9.32 1.13
C LYS A 21 -13.37 9.93 2.38
N LYS A 22 -13.43 9.17 3.48
CA LYS A 22 -14.03 9.62 4.73
C LYS A 22 -13.11 10.56 5.51
N THR A 23 -11.84 10.21 5.64
CA THR A 23 -10.86 11.02 6.38
C THR A 23 -10.47 12.30 5.67
N SER A 24 -10.57 12.35 4.34
CA SER A 24 -10.32 13.59 3.60
C SER A 24 -11.36 14.69 3.89
N GLN A 25 -12.51 14.34 4.47
CA GLN A 25 -13.55 15.28 4.88
C GLN A 25 -13.33 15.81 6.32
N ASP A 26 -12.43 15.18 7.06
CA ASP A 26 -12.14 15.52 8.45
C ASP A 26 -11.02 16.55 8.53
N LYS A 27 -11.33 17.73 9.07
CA LYS A 27 -10.36 18.83 9.23
C LYS A 27 -9.26 18.50 10.22
N ALA A 28 -9.58 17.78 11.31
CA ALA A 28 -8.61 17.42 12.33
C ALA A 28 -7.52 16.50 11.76
N VAL A 29 -7.90 15.62 10.83
CA VAL A 29 -6.95 14.75 10.11
C VAL A 29 -6.03 15.55 9.19
N HIS A 30 -6.54 16.58 8.53
CA HIS A 30 -5.74 17.44 7.64
C HIS A 30 -4.77 18.34 8.42
N GLU A 31 -5.24 18.99 9.48
CA GLU A 31 -4.44 19.91 10.30
C GLU A 31 -3.41 19.18 11.15
N GLY A 32 -3.71 17.97 11.62
CA GLY A 32 -2.80 17.18 12.45
C GLY A 32 -1.59 16.58 11.71
N HIS A 33 -1.55 16.65 10.37
CA HIS A 33 -0.49 16.10 9.50
C HIS A 33 -0.04 14.66 9.78
N THR A 34 -0.86 13.91 10.53
CA THR A 34 -0.52 12.57 11.02
C THR A 34 -0.61 11.56 9.88
N PHE A 35 -1.63 11.70 9.02
CA PHE A 35 -1.90 10.81 7.89
C PHE A 35 -1.63 11.46 6.52
N ILE A 36 -1.44 12.78 6.50
CA ILE A 36 -1.30 13.59 5.30
C ILE A 36 -0.03 14.43 5.44
N HIS A 37 0.77 14.48 4.37
CA HIS A 37 1.96 15.32 4.27
C HIS A 37 1.58 16.81 4.22
N PRO A 38 2.50 17.72 4.58
CA PRO A 38 2.26 19.16 4.43
C PRO A 38 1.91 19.61 3.02
N ASP A 39 2.36 18.88 1.99
CA ASP A 39 2.01 19.10 0.57
C ASP A 39 0.57 18.63 0.19
N GLY A 40 -0.21 18.16 1.16
CA GLY A 40 -1.57 17.68 0.99
C GLY A 40 -1.68 16.26 0.42
N LYS A 41 -0.56 15.54 0.24
CA LYS A 41 -0.56 14.15 -0.23
C LYS A 41 -0.74 13.17 0.93
N GLN A 42 -1.54 12.13 0.73
CA GLN A 42 -1.78 11.06 1.69
C GLN A 42 -0.49 10.24 1.89
N ARG A 43 -0.17 9.92 3.15
CA ARG A 43 0.95 9.04 3.54
C ARG A 43 0.56 7.58 3.28
N SER A 44 0.37 7.20 2.01
CA SER A 44 -0.07 5.83 1.67
C SER A 44 0.68 5.22 0.49
N VAL A 45 0.81 3.89 0.54
CA VAL A 45 1.30 3.01 -0.53
C VAL A 45 0.20 2.00 -0.86
N HIS A 46 -0.07 1.82 -2.15
CA HIS A 46 -1.13 0.97 -2.68
C HIS A 46 -0.53 -0.10 -3.58
N VAL A 47 -0.84 -1.36 -3.29
CA VAL A 47 -0.14 -2.51 -3.86
C VAL A 47 -1.16 -3.52 -4.36
N ASP A 48 -1.03 -3.94 -5.61
CA ASP A 48 -1.77 -5.09 -6.12
C ASP A 48 -1.00 -5.80 -7.23
N SER A 49 -1.12 -7.12 -7.30
CA SER A 49 -0.61 -7.89 -8.45
C SER A 49 -1.35 -7.58 -9.76
N GLU A 50 -2.52 -6.94 -9.68
CA GLU A 50 -3.37 -6.61 -10.83
C GLU A 50 -3.47 -5.08 -11.02
N PRO A 51 -2.86 -4.50 -12.08
CA PRO A 51 -2.80 -3.06 -12.28
C PRO A 51 -4.19 -2.38 -12.34
N LYS A 52 -5.16 -3.03 -12.98
CA LYS A 52 -6.53 -2.48 -13.11
C LYS A 52 -7.21 -2.29 -11.75
N VAL A 53 -6.95 -3.18 -10.79
CA VAL A 53 -7.55 -3.15 -9.46
C VAL A 53 -7.01 -1.96 -8.66
N VAL A 54 -5.68 -1.83 -8.61
CA VAL A 54 -5.04 -0.75 -7.85
C VAL A 54 -5.32 0.63 -8.46
N GLN A 55 -5.31 0.75 -9.79
CA GLN A 55 -5.63 2.01 -10.48
C GLN A 55 -7.06 2.47 -10.19
N LYS A 56 -8.03 1.53 -10.21
CA LYS A 56 -9.43 1.84 -9.88
C LYS A 56 -9.60 2.25 -8.42
N ALA A 57 -8.84 1.63 -7.51
CA ALA A 57 -8.87 1.98 -6.09
C ALA A 57 -8.27 3.37 -5.83
N CYS A 58 -7.17 3.70 -6.50
CA CYS A 58 -6.46 4.97 -6.33
C CYS A 58 -7.14 6.16 -7.02
N LYS A 59 -8.09 5.92 -7.93
CA LYS A 59 -8.82 7.00 -8.63
C LYS A 59 -9.47 7.96 -7.63
N GLY A 60 -9.03 9.22 -7.67
CA GLY A 60 -9.51 10.31 -6.82
C GLY A 60 -8.78 10.47 -5.48
N LEU A 61 -7.76 9.65 -5.21
CA LEU A 61 -6.89 9.81 -4.04
C LEU A 61 -5.78 10.82 -4.33
N LYS A 62 -5.37 11.57 -3.31
CA LYS A 62 -4.24 12.51 -3.39
C LYS A 62 -2.95 11.80 -2.97
N ILE A 63 -2.48 10.85 -3.77
CA ILE A 63 -1.26 10.07 -3.49
C ILE A 63 -0.15 10.43 -4.47
N ARG A 64 1.10 10.06 -4.16
CA ARG A 64 2.21 10.18 -5.12
C ARG A 64 2.13 9.03 -6.13
N ASP A 65 2.40 9.31 -7.40
CA ASP A 65 2.30 8.31 -8.46
C ASP A 65 3.20 7.10 -8.20
N GLY A 66 4.41 7.33 -7.68
CA GLY A 66 5.34 6.26 -7.30
C GLY A 66 4.84 5.34 -6.17
N ASN A 67 3.81 5.75 -5.41
CA ASN A 67 3.24 4.94 -4.33
C ASN A 67 2.19 3.94 -4.82
N ILE A 68 1.89 3.91 -6.13
CA ILE A 68 1.07 2.88 -6.75
C ILE A 68 2.00 1.80 -7.29
N VAL A 69 2.09 0.69 -6.57
CA VAL A 69 2.92 -0.46 -6.95
C VAL A 69 2.02 -1.54 -7.53
N SER A 70 2.35 -2.02 -8.73
CA SER A 70 1.60 -3.12 -9.33
C SER A 70 2.48 -4.18 -9.96
N GLY A 71 2.02 -5.43 -9.83
CA GLY A 71 2.63 -6.57 -10.48
C GLY A 71 2.18 -6.71 -11.94
N LYS A 72 2.80 -7.66 -12.66
CA LYS A 72 2.43 -7.98 -14.05
C LYS A 72 1.42 -9.11 -14.15
N ARG A 73 1.33 -9.96 -13.12
CA ARG A 73 0.45 -11.14 -13.10
C ARG A 73 -0.25 -11.29 -11.76
N GLY A 74 -1.56 -11.54 -11.81
CA GLY A 74 -2.37 -11.86 -10.64
C GLY A 74 -1.87 -13.12 -9.93
N ARG A 75 -2.01 -13.16 -8.60
CA ARG A 75 -1.55 -14.28 -7.77
C ARG A 75 -2.60 -15.39 -7.61
N GLY A 76 -3.81 -15.23 -8.16
CA GLY A 76 -4.83 -16.28 -8.26
C GLY A 76 -5.10 -17.01 -6.94
N THR A 77 -5.35 -16.24 -5.86
CA THR A 77 -5.55 -16.72 -4.47
C THR A 77 -4.46 -17.64 -3.91
N ASN A 78 -3.29 -17.73 -4.56
CA ASN A 78 -2.19 -18.56 -4.11
C ASN A 78 -1.26 -17.78 -3.17
N TRP A 79 -1.26 -18.16 -1.90
CA TRP A 79 -0.40 -17.57 -0.85
C TRP A 79 1.09 -17.72 -1.15
N ALA A 80 1.54 -18.89 -1.61
CA ALA A 80 2.96 -19.17 -1.85
C ALA A 80 3.53 -18.26 -2.95
N LEU A 81 2.73 -17.96 -3.98
CA LEU A 81 3.10 -16.98 -4.99
C LEU A 81 3.18 -15.56 -4.43
N GLY A 82 2.32 -15.20 -3.47
CA GLY A 82 2.39 -13.90 -2.79
C GLY A 82 3.61 -13.76 -1.87
N TYR A 83 3.97 -14.83 -1.15
CA TYR A 83 5.04 -14.84 -0.16
C TYR A 83 6.44 -15.00 -0.79
N HIS A 84 6.60 -15.96 -1.70
CA HIS A 84 7.90 -16.25 -2.33
C HIS A 84 8.17 -15.42 -3.59
N GLY A 85 7.18 -14.67 -4.07
CA GLY A 85 7.27 -14.03 -5.38
C GLY A 85 7.30 -15.04 -6.54
N LEU A 86 7.48 -14.55 -7.76
CA LEU A 86 7.71 -15.41 -8.93
C LEU A 86 9.22 -15.66 -9.03
N LYS A 87 9.68 -16.89 -8.73
CA LYS A 87 11.10 -17.26 -8.75
C LYS A 87 11.74 -17.30 -10.15
N LYS A 88 10.99 -17.02 -11.23
CA LYS A 88 11.55 -16.92 -12.58
C LYS A 88 12.16 -15.53 -12.78
N SER A 89 13.44 -15.54 -13.15
CA SER A 89 14.33 -14.40 -13.34
C SER A 89 13.66 -13.24 -14.10
N GLY A 90 13.41 -12.13 -13.39
CA GLY A 90 13.13 -10.81 -14.00
C GLY A 90 11.68 -10.32 -14.07
N GLU A 91 10.67 -11.06 -13.60
CA GLU A 91 9.28 -10.69 -13.93
C GLU A 91 8.45 -9.98 -12.83
N ASP A 92 8.79 -10.02 -11.54
CA ASP A 92 7.95 -9.35 -10.55
C ASP A 92 8.66 -8.95 -9.25
N HIS A 93 9.23 -7.74 -9.23
CA HIS A 93 9.87 -7.12 -8.06
C HIS A 93 8.87 -6.44 -7.13
N ILE A 94 7.57 -6.74 -7.22
CA ILE A 94 6.51 -6.10 -6.42
C ILE A 94 6.83 -6.06 -4.91
N LEU A 95 7.48 -7.09 -4.36
CA LEU A 95 7.88 -7.12 -2.95
C LEU A 95 8.91 -6.02 -2.63
N GLU A 96 9.97 -5.97 -3.42
CA GLU A 96 11.11 -5.09 -3.27
C GLU A 96 10.74 -3.65 -3.64
N ASP A 97 9.98 -3.47 -4.71
CA ASP A 97 9.41 -2.19 -5.12
C ASP A 97 8.52 -1.62 -4.02
N THR A 98 7.65 -2.45 -3.43
CA THR A 98 6.80 -1.99 -2.33
C THR A 98 7.62 -1.63 -1.10
N ALA A 99 8.59 -2.46 -0.70
CA ALA A 99 9.48 -2.13 0.42
C ALA A 99 10.23 -0.81 0.19
N ASN A 100 10.72 -0.59 -1.02
CA ASN A 100 11.38 0.65 -1.41
C ASN A 100 10.45 1.86 -1.38
N GLN A 101 9.18 1.72 -1.78
CA GLN A 101 8.22 2.83 -1.71
C GLN A 101 7.77 3.12 -0.28
N VAL A 102 7.57 2.09 0.55
CA VAL A 102 7.29 2.26 1.98
C VAL A 102 8.46 2.98 2.65
N ARG A 103 9.71 2.57 2.38
CA ARG A 103 10.91 3.26 2.87
C ARG A 103 10.91 4.74 2.48
N LYS A 104 10.69 5.04 1.19
CA LYS A 104 10.63 6.43 0.70
C LYS A 104 9.52 7.25 1.37
N GLU A 105 8.38 6.65 1.69
CA GLU A 105 7.31 7.34 2.43
C GLU A 105 7.65 7.58 3.90
N ILE A 106 8.33 6.62 4.54
CA ILE A 106 8.84 6.77 5.91
C ILE A 106 9.90 7.87 5.98
N GLU A 107 10.83 7.93 5.02
CA GLU A 107 11.88 8.96 4.94
C GLU A 107 11.32 10.38 4.74
N ARG A 108 10.07 10.51 4.26
CA ARG A 108 9.36 11.79 4.16
C ARG A 108 8.61 12.17 5.45
N CYS A 109 8.71 11.36 6.51
CA CYS A 109 8.09 11.65 7.80
C CYS A 109 9.13 12.27 8.74
N ASP A 110 8.85 13.45 9.29
CA ASP A 110 9.72 14.07 10.29
C ASP A 110 9.79 13.24 11.58
N MET A 111 8.67 12.62 11.96
CA MET A 111 8.56 11.75 13.14
C MET A 111 7.68 10.55 12.81
N TYR A 112 8.30 9.48 12.31
CA TYR A 112 7.61 8.23 12.01
C TYR A 112 7.21 7.49 13.30
N SER A 113 5.91 7.18 13.43
CA SER A 113 5.36 6.49 14.59
C SER A 113 5.01 5.03 14.30
N GLY A 114 4.75 4.68 13.03
CA GLY A 114 4.39 3.31 12.66
C GLY A 114 3.66 3.21 11.33
N CYS A 115 3.39 1.97 10.94
CA CYS A 115 2.69 1.62 9.71
C CYS A 115 1.34 0.96 10.02
N ILE A 116 0.30 1.36 9.28
CA ILE A 116 -1.02 0.73 9.33
C ILE A 116 -1.21 -0.06 8.04
N MET A 117 -1.18 -1.39 8.15
CA MET A 117 -1.42 -2.28 7.01
C MET A 117 -2.89 -2.67 6.90
N MET A 118 -3.46 -2.55 5.69
CA MET A 118 -4.79 -3.04 5.35
C MET A 118 -4.67 -4.10 4.26
N HIS A 119 -5.07 -5.33 4.57
CA HIS A 119 -4.95 -6.47 3.66
C HIS A 119 -6.03 -7.51 3.98
N SER A 120 -6.18 -8.53 3.12
CA SER A 120 -6.97 -9.72 3.42
C SER A 120 -6.09 -10.92 3.80
N LEU A 121 -6.63 -11.80 4.64
CA LEU A 121 -5.98 -13.06 5.03
C LEU A 121 -6.13 -14.17 4.00
N THR A 122 -7.13 -14.08 3.11
CA THR A 122 -7.49 -15.15 2.16
C THR A 122 -7.00 -14.90 0.73
N GLY A 123 -6.54 -13.68 0.40
CA GLY A 123 -6.09 -13.34 -0.95
C GLY A 123 -4.61 -13.66 -1.15
N GLY A 124 -4.20 -14.13 -2.33
CA GLY A 124 -2.81 -14.51 -2.60
C GLY A 124 -1.81 -13.37 -2.37
N THR A 125 -2.12 -12.17 -2.87
CA THR A 125 -1.28 -10.97 -2.71
C THR A 125 -1.31 -10.44 -1.27
N GLY A 126 -2.51 -10.25 -0.69
CA GLY A 126 -2.65 -9.67 0.65
C GLY A 126 -2.08 -10.53 1.77
N SER A 127 -2.28 -11.85 1.70
CA SER A 127 -1.84 -12.78 2.75
C SER A 127 -0.36 -13.13 2.65
N GLY A 128 0.15 -13.34 1.43
CA GLY A 128 1.56 -13.62 1.21
C GLY A 128 2.45 -12.43 1.55
N TRP A 129 2.02 -11.23 1.22
CA TRP A 129 2.80 -10.02 1.44
C TRP A 129 2.89 -9.62 2.92
N TYR A 130 1.78 -9.73 3.66
CA TYR A 130 1.76 -9.46 5.10
C TYR A 130 2.80 -10.28 5.86
N LEU A 131 2.82 -11.60 5.61
CA LEU A 131 3.78 -12.51 6.25
C LEU A 131 5.23 -12.25 5.80
N TYR A 132 5.44 -11.77 4.57
CA TYR A 132 6.78 -11.41 4.09
C TYR A 132 7.32 -10.18 4.83
N VAL A 133 6.49 -9.15 5.00
CA VAL A 133 6.88 -7.89 5.66
C VAL A 133 7.05 -8.06 7.16
N CYS A 134 6.13 -8.75 7.86
CA CYS A 134 6.22 -8.97 9.30
C CYS A 134 7.38 -9.89 9.75
N ARG A 135 8.15 -10.44 8.82
CA ARG A 135 9.36 -11.21 9.13
C ARG A 135 10.54 -10.31 9.52
N TYR A 136 10.50 -9.04 9.16
CA TYR A 136 11.56 -8.05 9.38
C TYR A 136 11.00 -6.85 10.15
#